data_AF-A0AAW9FTG4-F1
#
_entry.id   AF-A0AAW9FTG4-F1
#
_cell.length_a   1.000
_cell.length_b   1.000
_cell.length_c   1.000
_cell.angle_alpha   90.00
_cell.angle_beta   90.00
_cell.angle_gamma   90.00
#
_symmetry.space_group_name_H-M   'P 1'
#
loop_
_entity.id
_entity.type
_entity.pdbx_description
1 polymer ?
#
loop_
_entity_poly.entity_id
_entity_poly.type
_entity_poly.pdbx_seq_one_letter_code
_entity_poly.pdbx_strand_id
1 'polypeptide(L)'
;MMQFYKKRDFGALVSDTLNFFKLYGKNYFKNYLTLNGGIIILLVVVIVIGFGDFFKQAFGSNTNGEAYLFQDYFQQNQGLLIGASVLSIILIILLSLISYSFPVLYMKRLAETGNSKVTMNEMIEDMKKNLKKFFIFFIGSIFILTPLFIFAFIISSFLMIILIGFLLILACIPVMVNIINFTLFNMYNTNDGFFASIGKAFRMQFSKSFWKYIGSTFIIYLLINVVTSIFAFIPMMFLYGYIITTVRTTPDALGSDSSFFMILMAIVYAVSIACTIVLNNLIYVNAGFMYYDSRTDLHRNVTFSEIDTIGSGE
;
A
#
# COMPACT_ATOMS: atom_id res chain seq x y z
N MET A 1 23.31 -3.23 14.50
CA MET A 1 22.78 -3.22 13.11
C MET A 1 21.71 -4.30 13.02
N MET A 2 20.63 -4.09 12.26
CA MET A 2 19.58 -5.10 12.12
C MET A 2 20.01 -6.18 11.11
N GLN A 3 19.98 -7.45 11.49
CA GLN A 3 20.32 -8.58 10.60
C GLN A 3 19.14 -8.89 9.67
N PHE A 4 19.34 -8.78 8.36
CA PHE A 4 18.30 -9.02 7.35
C PHE A 4 18.14 -10.52 7.05
N TYR A 5 19.23 -11.22 6.71
CA TYR A 5 19.22 -12.66 6.42
C TYR A 5 19.31 -13.47 7.71
N LYS A 6 18.16 -13.79 8.30
CA LYS A 6 18.05 -14.68 9.46
C LYS A 6 16.71 -15.40 9.44
N LYS A 7 16.67 -16.59 10.03
CA LYS A 7 15.42 -17.32 10.23
C LYS A 7 14.60 -16.61 11.31
N ARG A 8 13.35 -16.32 11.01
CA ARG A 8 12.39 -15.64 11.90
C ARG A 8 11.23 -16.55 12.22
N ASP A 9 10.82 -16.57 13.47
CA ASP A 9 9.49 -17.03 13.83
C ASP A 9 8.44 -15.96 13.49
N PHE A 10 7.17 -16.30 13.73
CA PHE A 10 6.06 -15.40 13.48
C PHE A 10 6.15 -14.08 14.28
N GLY A 11 6.48 -14.14 15.56
CA GLY A 11 6.57 -12.96 16.43
C GLY A 11 7.75 -12.06 16.05
N ALA A 12 8.86 -12.66 15.63
CA ALA A 12 10.04 -11.98 15.11
C ALA A 12 9.74 -11.21 13.81
N LEU A 13 8.91 -11.75 12.90
CA LEU A 13 8.51 -11.01 11.69
C LEU A 13 7.76 -9.72 12.03
N VAL A 14 6.79 -9.78 12.94
CA VAL A 14 6.02 -8.60 13.36
C VAL A 14 6.88 -7.62 14.14
N SER A 15 7.64 -8.10 15.13
CA SER A 15 8.49 -7.24 15.97
C SER A 15 9.66 -6.61 15.21
N ASP A 16 10.34 -7.35 14.31
CA ASP A 16 11.39 -6.80 13.45
C ASP A 16 10.83 -5.72 12.52
N THR A 17 9.59 -5.88 12.02
CA THR A 17 8.91 -4.85 11.21
C THR A 17 8.76 -3.55 11.97
N LEU A 18 8.26 -3.60 13.21
CA LEU A 18 8.12 -2.41 14.05
C LEU A 18 9.49 -1.84 14.45
N ASN A 19 10.44 -2.70 14.79
CA ASN A 19 11.80 -2.30 15.15
C ASN A 19 12.55 -1.66 13.98
N PHE A 20 12.28 -2.05 12.74
CA PHE A 20 12.83 -1.42 11.55
C PHE A 20 12.48 0.07 11.51
N PHE A 21 11.22 0.41 11.75
CA PHE A 21 10.79 1.82 11.78
C PHE A 21 11.29 2.56 13.03
N LYS A 22 11.51 1.87 14.15
CA LYS A 22 12.19 2.49 15.31
C LYS A 22 13.63 2.87 14.99
N LEU A 23 14.37 2.00 14.29
CA LEU A 23 15.78 2.21 13.98
C LEU A 23 15.99 3.16 12.80
N TYR A 24 15.21 3.00 11.73
CA TYR A 24 15.44 3.66 10.45
C TYR A 24 14.32 4.63 10.04
N GLY A 25 13.20 4.67 10.78
CA GLY A 25 11.98 5.39 10.38
C GLY A 25 12.19 6.88 10.13
N LYS A 26 13.07 7.55 10.91
CA LYS A 26 13.37 8.98 10.71
C LYS A 26 13.99 9.24 9.33
N ASN A 27 15.00 8.47 8.94
CA ASN A 27 15.62 8.61 7.62
C ASN A 27 14.68 8.11 6.51
N TYR A 28 14.06 6.94 6.73
CA TYR A 28 13.12 6.30 5.81
C TYR A 28 11.97 7.24 5.44
N PHE A 29 11.18 7.71 6.42
CA PHE A 29 10.01 8.53 6.15
C PHE A 29 10.38 9.94 5.71
N LYS A 30 11.51 10.49 6.13
CA LYS A 30 12.00 11.77 5.59
C LYS A 30 12.19 11.66 4.08
N ASN A 31 12.95 10.67 3.63
CA ASN A 31 13.22 10.47 2.20
C ASN A 31 11.94 10.06 1.44
N TYR A 32 11.14 9.13 1.99
CA TYR A 32 9.89 8.68 1.39
C TYR A 32 8.90 9.82 1.19
N LEU A 33 8.61 10.60 2.24
CA LEU A 33 7.67 11.72 2.16
C LEU A 33 8.21 12.89 1.32
N THR A 34 9.53 13.09 1.25
CA THR A 34 10.10 14.09 0.34
C THR A 34 9.84 13.71 -1.12
N LEU A 35 9.95 12.42 -1.47
CA LEU A 35 9.71 11.93 -2.82
C LEU A 35 8.23 11.81 -3.17
N ASN A 36 7.41 11.29 -2.25
CA ASN A 36 6.00 11.01 -2.50
C ASN A 36 5.04 12.13 -2.06
N GLY A 37 5.43 12.96 -1.10
CA GLY A 37 4.52 13.92 -0.47
C GLY A 37 3.94 14.93 -1.45
N GLY A 38 4.78 15.49 -2.34
CA GLY A 38 4.31 16.39 -3.39
C GLY A 38 3.31 15.74 -4.35
N ILE A 39 3.54 14.48 -4.72
CA ILE A 39 2.65 13.72 -5.61
C ILE A 39 1.32 13.43 -4.90
N ILE A 40 1.35 13.06 -3.61
CA ILE A 40 0.15 12.84 -2.81
C ILE A 40 -0.67 14.13 -2.71
N ILE A 41 -0.04 15.25 -2.38
CA ILE A 41 -0.74 16.55 -2.28
C ILE A 41 -1.35 16.93 -3.62
N LEU A 42 -0.60 16.78 -4.71
CA LEU A 42 -1.10 17.10 -6.05
C LEU A 42 -2.26 16.18 -6.45
N LEU A 43 -2.16 14.88 -6.17
CA LEU A 43 -3.25 13.93 -6.43
C LEU A 43 -4.51 14.28 -5.64
N VAL A 44 -4.37 14.66 -4.37
CA VAL A 44 -5.49 15.15 -3.55
C VAL A 44 -6.12 16.38 -4.18
N VAL A 45 -5.33 17.38 -4.59
CA VAL A 45 -5.84 18.60 -5.23
C VAL A 45 -6.59 18.28 -6.52
N VAL A 46 -6.05 17.39 -7.35
CA VAL A 46 -6.70 16.96 -8.60
C VAL A 46 -8.00 16.21 -8.31
N ILE A 47 -8.05 15.40 -7.25
CA ILE A 47 -9.28 14.70 -6.84
C ILE A 47 -10.34 15.70 -6.38
N VAL A 48 -9.98 16.64 -5.51
CA VAL A 48 -10.94 17.63 -4.96
C VAL A 48 -11.44 18.60 -6.03
N ILE A 49 -10.56 19.12 -6.88
CA ILE A 49 -10.94 20.10 -7.91
C ILE A 49 -11.57 19.41 -9.12
N GLY A 50 -10.95 18.34 -9.61
CA GLY A 50 -11.37 17.66 -10.84
C GLY A 50 -12.61 16.79 -10.69
N PHE A 51 -12.86 16.25 -9.48
CA PHE A 51 -14.00 15.39 -9.19
C PHE A 51 -14.91 15.94 -8.09
N GLY A 52 -14.68 17.18 -7.62
CA GLY A 52 -15.47 17.80 -6.56
C GLY A 52 -16.96 17.76 -6.85
N ASP A 53 -17.39 18.22 -8.02
CA ASP A 53 -18.80 18.26 -8.41
C ASP A 53 -19.40 16.87 -8.68
N PHE A 54 -18.57 15.90 -9.07
CA PHE A 54 -18.96 14.49 -9.11
C PHE A 54 -19.29 13.99 -7.69
N PHE A 55 -18.45 14.29 -6.71
CA PHE A 55 -18.74 13.94 -5.31
C PHE A 55 -19.95 14.70 -4.77
N LYS A 56 -20.17 15.96 -5.17
CA LYS A 56 -21.37 16.70 -4.79
C LYS A 56 -22.64 16.01 -5.28
N GLN A 57 -22.64 15.47 -6.49
CA GLN A 57 -23.79 14.75 -7.04
C GLN A 57 -23.93 13.33 -6.46
N ALA A 58 -22.82 12.64 -6.22
CA ALA A 58 -22.84 11.29 -5.67
C ALA A 58 -23.30 11.25 -4.20
N PHE A 59 -22.99 12.30 -3.42
CA PHE A 59 -23.31 12.40 -2.00
C PHE A 59 -24.37 13.45 -1.66
N GLY A 60 -24.74 14.31 -2.60
CA GLY A 60 -25.84 15.25 -2.46
C GLY A 60 -27.17 14.50 -2.49
N SER A 61 -27.98 14.66 -1.44
CA SER A 61 -29.31 14.09 -1.39
C SER A 61 -30.15 14.66 -2.53
N ASN A 62 -30.64 13.80 -3.41
CA ASN A 62 -31.61 14.17 -4.41
C ASN A 62 -33.01 14.22 -3.78
N THR A 63 -33.23 15.21 -2.92
CA THR A 63 -34.47 15.37 -2.15
C THR A 63 -35.68 15.67 -3.05
N ASN A 64 -35.45 16.03 -4.33
CA ASN A 64 -36.47 16.53 -5.24
C ASN A 64 -36.78 15.60 -6.45
N GLY A 65 -36.22 14.38 -6.49
CA GLY A 65 -36.63 13.36 -7.47
C GLY A 65 -36.20 13.59 -8.93
N GLU A 66 -35.27 14.52 -9.19
CA GLU A 66 -34.73 14.78 -10.54
C GLU A 66 -33.81 13.63 -10.98
N ALA A 67 -34.25 12.84 -11.96
CA ALA A 67 -33.50 11.67 -12.43
C ALA A 67 -32.10 12.06 -12.95
N TYR A 68 -31.06 11.49 -12.34
CA TYR A 68 -29.67 11.34 -12.83
C TYR A 68 -29.12 12.46 -13.74
N LEU A 69 -28.72 13.59 -13.13
CA LEU A 69 -27.95 14.69 -13.75
C LEU A 69 -26.53 14.33 -14.24
N PHE A 70 -26.09 13.08 -14.05
CA PHE A 70 -24.74 12.66 -14.43
C PHE A 70 -24.48 12.86 -15.93
N GLN A 71 -25.46 12.57 -16.80
CA GLN A 71 -25.28 12.71 -18.23
C GLN A 71 -25.02 14.16 -18.63
N ASP A 72 -25.83 15.10 -18.14
CA ASP A 72 -25.68 16.52 -18.42
C ASP A 72 -24.40 17.07 -17.79
N TYR A 73 -24.04 16.63 -16.57
CA TYR A 73 -22.78 16.99 -15.93
C TYR A 73 -21.56 16.51 -16.73
N PHE A 74 -21.55 15.24 -17.16
CA PHE A 74 -20.46 14.68 -17.96
C PHE A 74 -20.32 15.40 -19.30
N GLN A 75 -21.43 15.79 -19.93
CA GLN A 75 -21.40 16.56 -21.17
C GLN A 75 -20.87 17.98 -20.95
N GLN A 76 -21.31 18.67 -19.91
CA GLN A 76 -20.89 20.05 -19.63
C GLN A 76 -19.45 20.15 -19.12
N ASN A 77 -18.96 19.14 -18.40
CA ASN A 77 -17.64 19.14 -17.76
C ASN A 77 -16.65 18.15 -18.39
N GLN A 78 -16.93 17.68 -19.61
CA GLN A 78 -16.17 16.62 -20.27
C GLN A 78 -14.67 16.90 -20.33
N GLY A 79 -14.28 18.12 -20.68
CA GLY A 79 -12.87 18.52 -20.79
C GLY A 79 -12.12 18.47 -19.45
N LEU A 80 -12.74 19.02 -18.40
CA LEU A 80 -12.17 19.00 -17.04
C LEU A 80 -12.04 17.55 -16.53
N LEU A 81 -13.08 16.73 -16.73
CA LEU A 81 -13.12 15.34 -16.26
C LEU A 81 -12.08 14.46 -16.97
N ILE A 82 -11.95 14.58 -18.30
CA ILE A 82 -10.91 13.86 -19.05
C ILE A 82 -9.52 14.32 -18.59
N GLY A 83 -9.29 15.63 -18.50
CA GLY A 83 -8.01 16.18 -18.03
C GLY A 83 -7.64 15.71 -16.63
N ALA A 84 -8.58 15.80 -15.67
CA ALA A 84 -8.39 15.35 -14.30
C ALA A 84 -8.15 13.84 -14.21
N SER A 85 -8.85 13.04 -15.02
CA SER A 85 -8.67 11.57 -15.07
C SER A 85 -7.29 11.18 -15.61
N VAL A 86 -6.87 11.77 -16.74
CA VAL A 86 -5.55 11.53 -17.33
C VAL A 86 -4.44 11.93 -16.35
N LEU A 87 -4.54 13.12 -15.75
CA LEU A 87 -3.58 13.59 -14.76
C LEU A 87 -3.55 12.67 -13.53
N SER A 88 -4.71 12.24 -13.03
CA SER A 88 -4.78 11.31 -11.90
C SER A 88 -4.11 9.97 -12.20
N ILE A 89 -4.31 9.42 -13.41
CA ILE A 89 -3.64 8.17 -13.83
C ILE A 89 -2.12 8.33 -13.83
N ILE A 90 -1.60 9.43 -14.38
CA ILE A 90 -0.16 9.72 -14.38
C ILE A 90 0.37 9.82 -12.95
N LEU A 91 -0.31 10.55 -12.07
CA LEU A 91 0.07 10.71 -10.68
C LEU A 91 0.02 9.38 -9.91
N ILE A 92 -0.98 8.53 -10.16
CA ILE A 92 -1.09 7.19 -9.56
C ILE A 92 0.07 6.30 -10.02
N ILE A 93 0.46 6.35 -11.29
CA ILE A 93 1.62 5.58 -11.79
C ILE A 93 2.90 6.05 -11.09
N LEU A 94 3.14 7.36 -10.99
CA LEU A 94 4.30 7.92 -10.29
C LEU A 94 4.30 7.58 -8.80
N LEU A 95 3.15 7.71 -8.15
CA LEU A 95 2.96 7.36 -6.74
C LEU A 95 3.22 5.86 -6.52
N SER A 96 2.76 5.00 -7.43
CA SER A 96 2.95 3.56 -7.35
C SER A 96 4.42 3.17 -7.52
N LEU A 97 5.16 3.82 -8.43
CA LEU A 97 6.60 3.64 -8.60
C LEU A 97 7.32 3.85 -7.27
N ILE A 98 7.11 4.99 -6.64
CA ILE A 98 7.81 5.30 -5.39
C ILE A 98 7.28 4.41 -4.25
N SER A 99 5.96 4.22 -4.14
CA SER A 99 5.34 3.47 -3.04
C SER A 99 5.75 2.00 -3.01
N TYR A 100 5.87 1.35 -4.17
CA TYR A 100 6.33 -0.02 -4.26
C TYR A 100 7.85 -0.13 -4.27
N SER A 101 8.57 0.74 -4.99
CA SER A 101 10.01 0.58 -5.15
C SER A 101 10.82 1.05 -3.95
N PHE A 102 10.39 2.14 -3.30
CA PHE A 102 11.15 2.75 -2.20
C PHE A 102 11.40 1.77 -1.04
N PRO A 103 10.40 1.08 -0.46
CA PRO A 103 10.64 0.16 0.64
C PRO A 103 11.62 -0.96 0.27
N VAL A 104 11.44 -1.54 -0.92
CA VAL A 104 12.22 -2.69 -1.40
C VAL A 104 13.67 -2.30 -1.61
N LEU A 105 13.92 -1.19 -2.31
CA LEU A 105 15.27 -0.70 -2.60
C LEU A 105 15.97 -0.19 -1.34
N TYR A 106 15.22 0.44 -0.43
CA TYR A 106 15.77 0.89 0.85
C TYR A 106 16.22 -0.29 1.71
N MET A 107 15.38 -1.33 1.84
CA MET A 107 15.76 -2.56 2.57
C MET A 107 16.92 -3.28 1.89
N LYS A 108 16.93 -3.34 0.55
CA LYS A 108 18.05 -3.91 -0.21
C LYS A 108 19.36 -3.20 0.11
N ARG A 109 19.37 -1.87 0.07
CA ARG A 109 20.56 -1.07 0.39
C ARG A 109 21.03 -1.30 1.83
N LEU A 110 20.11 -1.35 2.78
CA LEU A 110 20.45 -1.68 4.17
C LEU A 110 21.04 -3.10 4.31
N ALA A 111 20.48 -4.07 3.60
CA ALA A 111 20.94 -5.45 3.64
C ALA A 111 22.33 -5.62 2.99
N GLU A 112 22.61 -4.88 1.90
CA GLU A 112 23.88 -4.99 1.14
C GLU A 112 25.01 -4.14 1.73
N THR A 113 24.71 -2.94 2.26
CA THR A 113 25.74 -1.97 2.67
C THR A 113 25.82 -1.76 4.18
N GLY A 114 24.79 -2.13 4.95
CA GLY A 114 24.67 -1.80 6.36
C GLY A 114 24.54 -0.29 6.66
N ASN A 115 24.52 0.58 5.64
CA ASN A 115 24.52 2.03 5.81
C ASN A 115 23.12 2.55 6.18
N SER A 116 22.96 2.99 7.42
CA SER A 116 21.69 3.54 7.94
C SER A 116 21.37 4.96 7.46
N LYS A 117 22.31 5.65 6.80
CA LYS A 117 22.16 7.02 6.29
C LYS A 117 21.93 7.04 4.78
N VAL A 118 20.87 6.38 4.34
CA VAL A 118 20.47 6.40 2.93
C VAL A 118 20.05 7.82 2.54
N THR A 119 20.56 8.29 1.41
CA THR A 119 20.25 9.62 0.87
C THR A 119 19.14 9.56 -0.16
N MET A 120 18.45 10.69 -0.36
CA MET A 120 17.40 10.79 -1.38
C MET A 120 17.94 10.55 -2.80
N ASN A 121 19.15 11.03 -3.11
CA ASN A 121 19.74 10.88 -4.44
C ASN A 121 20.03 9.42 -4.76
N GLU A 122 20.57 8.66 -3.80
CA GLU A 122 20.76 7.21 -3.95
C GLU A 122 19.44 6.49 -4.24
N MET A 123 18.36 6.86 -3.54
CA MET A 123 17.04 6.26 -3.79
C MET A 123 16.51 6.59 -5.19
N ILE A 124 16.69 7.83 -5.66
CA ILE A 124 16.30 8.23 -7.01
C ILE A 124 17.10 7.45 -8.06
N GLU A 125 18.41 7.31 -7.87
CA GLU A 125 19.28 6.54 -8.77
C GLU A 125 18.89 5.07 -8.82
N ASP A 126 18.66 4.44 -7.67
CA ASP A 126 18.22 3.05 -7.58
C ASP A 126 16.88 2.82 -8.29
N MET A 127 15.92 3.74 -8.12
CA MET A 127 14.63 3.68 -8.82
C MET A 127 14.80 3.89 -10.33
N LYS A 128 15.60 4.85 -10.78
CA LYS A 128 15.90 5.07 -12.20
C LYS A 128 16.53 3.84 -12.85
N LYS A 129 17.52 3.22 -12.18
CA LYS A 129 18.19 1.99 -12.65
C LYS A 129 17.21 0.82 -12.78
N ASN A 130 16.21 0.76 -11.92
CA ASN A 130 15.21 -0.32 -11.91
C ASN A 130 13.88 0.04 -12.57
N LEU A 131 13.81 1.18 -13.27
CA LEU A 131 12.56 1.70 -13.85
C LEU A 131 11.93 0.70 -14.83
N LYS A 132 12.74 0.07 -15.70
CA LYS A 132 12.28 -0.98 -16.62
C LYS A 132 11.67 -2.17 -15.86
N LYS A 133 12.33 -2.63 -14.80
CA LYS A 133 11.84 -3.74 -13.98
C LYS A 133 10.52 -3.37 -13.29
N PHE A 134 10.41 -2.13 -12.80
CA PHE A 134 9.16 -1.63 -12.24
C PHE A 134 8.01 -1.66 -13.25
N PHE A 135 8.19 -1.12 -14.46
CA PHE A 135 7.12 -1.10 -15.46
C PHE A 135 6.66 -2.50 -15.87
N ILE A 136 7.61 -3.45 -16.03
CA ILE A 136 7.27 -4.86 -16.30
C ILE A 136 6.47 -5.44 -15.12
N PHE A 137 6.91 -5.16 -13.88
CA PHE A 137 6.19 -5.59 -12.68
C PHE A 137 4.79 -4.98 -12.57
N PHE A 138 4.64 -3.69 -12.85
CA PHE A 138 3.39 -2.96 -12.75
C PHE A 138 2.35 -3.50 -13.75
N ILE A 139 2.72 -3.59 -15.02
CA ILE A 139 1.87 -4.14 -16.09
C ILE A 139 1.57 -5.61 -15.81
N GLY A 140 2.59 -6.41 -15.48
CA GLY A 140 2.42 -7.82 -15.17
C GLY A 140 1.52 -8.06 -13.95
N SER A 141 1.60 -7.21 -12.92
CA SER A 141 0.72 -7.31 -11.76
C SER A 141 -0.72 -6.99 -12.12
N ILE A 142 -0.97 -5.94 -12.91
CA ILE A 142 -2.33 -5.55 -13.34
C ILE A 142 -2.97 -6.62 -14.23
N PHE A 143 -2.24 -7.17 -15.21
CA PHE A 143 -2.84 -8.05 -16.23
C PHE A 143 -2.70 -9.54 -15.92
N ILE A 144 -1.86 -9.94 -14.96
CA ILE A 144 -1.64 -11.36 -14.63
C ILE A 144 -1.98 -11.64 -13.17
N LEU A 145 -1.34 -10.96 -12.22
CA LEU A 145 -1.57 -11.26 -10.79
C LEU A 145 -2.98 -10.84 -10.35
N THR A 146 -3.44 -9.65 -10.70
CA THR A 146 -4.77 -9.16 -10.29
C THR A 146 -5.90 -10.06 -10.82
N PRO A 147 -5.98 -10.43 -12.12
CA PRO A 147 -7.01 -11.36 -12.59
C PRO A 147 -6.92 -12.72 -11.90
N LEU A 148 -5.71 -13.25 -11.71
CA LEU A 148 -5.49 -14.53 -11.02
C LEU A 148 -6.09 -14.50 -9.61
N PHE A 149 -5.86 -13.42 -8.85
CA PHE A 149 -6.42 -13.30 -7.50
C PHE A 149 -7.92 -12.97 -7.49
N ILE A 150 -8.44 -12.28 -8.50
CA ILE A 150 -9.90 -12.14 -8.68
C ILE A 150 -10.54 -13.53 -8.85
N PHE A 151 -9.98 -14.39 -9.70
CA PHE A 151 -10.47 -15.77 -9.83
C PHE A 151 -10.38 -16.55 -8.52
N ALA A 152 -9.26 -16.45 -7.80
CA ALA A 152 -9.11 -17.09 -6.49
C ALA A 152 -10.15 -16.59 -5.47
N PHE A 153 -10.47 -15.30 -5.48
CA PHE A 153 -11.48 -14.69 -4.61
C PHE A 153 -12.90 -15.16 -4.96
N ILE A 154 -13.23 -15.23 -6.25
CA ILE A 154 -14.51 -15.75 -6.74
C ILE A 154 -14.69 -17.21 -6.29
N ILE A 155 -13.69 -18.07 -6.52
CA ILE A 155 -13.72 -19.47 -6.09
C ILE A 155 -13.88 -19.59 -4.58
N SER A 156 -13.11 -18.81 -3.81
CA SER A 156 -13.21 -18.81 -2.35
C SER A 156 -14.60 -18.37 -1.87
N SER A 157 -15.24 -17.46 -2.60
CA SER A 157 -16.60 -16.99 -2.32
C SER A 157 -17.65 -18.07 -2.55
N PHE A 158 -17.54 -18.86 -3.62
CA PHE A 158 -18.42 -20.02 -3.84
C PHE A 158 -18.28 -21.08 -2.73
N LEU A 159 -17.07 -21.25 -2.19
CA LEU A 159 -16.81 -22.20 -1.11
C LEU A 159 -17.32 -21.75 0.27
N MET A 160 -17.90 -20.54 0.39
CA MET A 160 -18.46 -20.06 1.67
C MET A 160 -19.62 -20.93 2.17
N ILE A 161 -20.30 -21.66 1.29
CA ILE A 161 -21.36 -22.61 1.64
C ILE A 161 -20.85 -23.67 2.66
N ILE A 162 -19.56 -24.00 2.65
CA ILE A 162 -18.98 -25.11 3.44
C ILE A 162 -18.16 -24.59 4.64
N LEU A 163 -18.37 -23.35 5.12
CA LEU A 163 -17.58 -22.64 6.17
C LEU A 163 -16.10 -22.40 5.79
N ILE A 164 -15.47 -23.34 5.09
CA ILE A 164 -14.09 -23.29 4.61
C ILE A 164 -13.82 -22.07 3.71
N GLY A 165 -14.81 -21.62 2.93
CA GLY A 165 -14.68 -20.44 2.09
C GLY A 165 -14.39 -19.16 2.89
N PHE A 166 -14.95 -19.04 4.10
CA PHE A 166 -14.67 -17.88 4.96
C PHE A 166 -13.19 -17.79 5.35
N LEU A 167 -12.58 -18.91 5.74
CA LEU A 167 -11.15 -18.97 6.07
C LEU A 167 -10.28 -18.71 4.84
N LEU A 168 -10.69 -19.21 3.67
CA LEU A 168 -9.97 -18.98 2.41
C LEU A 168 -9.98 -17.50 2.00
N ILE A 169 -11.11 -16.81 2.13
CA ILE A 169 -11.22 -15.38 1.84
C ILE A 169 -10.28 -14.58 2.75
N LEU A 170 -10.28 -14.89 4.06
CA LEU A 170 -9.40 -14.24 5.02
C LEU A 170 -7.91 -14.43 4.67
N ALA A 171 -7.54 -15.61 4.16
CA ALA A 171 -6.18 -15.93 3.74
C ALA A 171 -5.81 -15.35 2.35
N CYS A 172 -6.78 -15.14 1.47
CA CYS A 172 -6.56 -14.74 0.08
C CYS A 172 -5.84 -13.38 -0.03
N ILE A 173 -6.27 -12.40 0.78
CA ILE A 173 -5.68 -11.05 0.78
C ILE A 173 -4.20 -11.10 1.21
N PRO A 174 -3.82 -11.67 2.38
CA PRO A 174 -2.42 -11.86 2.76
C PRO A 174 -1.57 -12.59 1.71
N VAL A 175 -2.11 -13.67 1.11
CA VAL A 175 -1.42 -14.45 0.07
C VAL A 175 -1.12 -13.58 -1.15
N MET A 176 -2.11 -12.81 -1.62
CA MET A 176 -1.95 -11.89 -2.74
C MET A 176 -0.88 -10.84 -2.45
N VAL A 177 -0.99 -10.18 -1.30
CA VAL A 177 -0.06 -9.14 -0.85
C VAL A 177 1.37 -9.69 -0.81
N ASN A 178 1.56 -10.88 -0.24
CA ASN A 178 2.89 -11.49 -0.15
C ASN A 178 3.46 -11.84 -1.51
N ILE A 179 2.66 -12.45 -2.40
CA ILE A 179 3.13 -12.85 -3.74
C ILE A 179 3.52 -11.63 -4.57
N ILE A 180 2.72 -10.56 -4.54
CA ILE A 180 3.04 -9.30 -5.24
C ILE A 180 4.38 -8.74 -4.71
N ASN A 181 4.54 -8.65 -3.38
CA ASN A 181 5.76 -8.12 -2.79
C ASN A 181 6.98 -9.00 -3.02
N PHE A 182 6.87 -10.31 -2.82
CA PHE A 182 7.94 -11.27 -3.09
C PHE A 182 8.41 -11.21 -4.54
N THR A 183 7.49 -11.03 -5.49
CA THR A 183 7.84 -10.86 -6.90
C THR A 183 8.72 -9.64 -7.10
N LEU A 184 8.33 -8.49 -6.52
CA LEU A 184 9.11 -7.26 -6.64
C LEU A 184 10.46 -7.32 -5.93
N PHE A 185 10.48 -7.84 -4.68
CA PHE A 185 11.71 -8.09 -3.94
C PHE A 185 12.66 -8.97 -4.74
N ASN A 186 12.17 -10.05 -5.35
CA ASN A 186 13.00 -10.90 -6.18
C ASN A 186 13.54 -10.16 -7.41
N MET A 187 12.69 -9.46 -8.16
CA MET A 187 13.11 -8.70 -9.35
C MET A 187 14.19 -7.66 -9.04
N TYR A 188 14.17 -7.02 -7.87
CA TYR A 188 15.19 -6.03 -7.49
C TYR A 188 16.45 -6.64 -6.89
N ASN A 189 16.35 -7.78 -6.20
CA ASN A 189 17.50 -8.45 -5.61
C ASN A 189 18.19 -9.44 -6.57
N THR A 190 17.58 -9.77 -7.71
CA THR A 190 18.16 -10.68 -8.71
C THR A 190 18.06 -10.14 -10.13
N ASN A 191 18.60 -10.90 -11.09
CA ASN A 191 18.43 -10.66 -12.53
C ASN A 191 17.24 -11.42 -13.11
N ASP A 192 16.38 -12.00 -12.28
CA ASP A 192 15.22 -12.76 -12.77
C ASP A 192 14.20 -11.85 -13.44
N GLY A 193 13.58 -12.35 -14.50
CA GLY A 193 12.40 -11.73 -15.12
C GLY A 193 11.15 -11.86 -14.26
N PHE A 194 10.06 -11.23 -14.71
CA PHE A 194 8.78 -11.19 -13.98
C PHE A 194 8.18 -12.58 -13.73
N PHE A 195 8.04 -13.41 -14.77
CA PHE A 195 7.45 -14.76 -14.63
C PHE A 195 8.29 -15.69 -13.73
N ALA A 196 9.61 -15.65 -13.85
CA ALA A 196 10.51 -16.40 -12.98
C ALA A 196 10.37 -15.93 -11.51
N SER A 197 10.23 -14.63 -11.30
CA SER A 197 10.02 -14.03 -9.98
C SER A 197 8.67 -14.41 -9.37
N ILE A 198 7.59 -14.46 -10.16
CA ILE A 198 6.30 -14.99 -9.71
C ILE A 198 6.44 -16.45 -9.28
N GLY A 199 7.07 -17.29 -10.11
CA GLY A 199 7.26 -18.71 -9.77
C GLY A 199 7.99 -18.89 -8.44
N LYS A 200 9.02 -18.08 -8.18
CA LYS A 200 9.71 -18.04 -6.88
C LYS A 200 8.82 -17.51 -5.77
N ALA A 201 8.05 -16.45 -6.01
CA ALA A 201 7.10 -15.88 -5.04
C ALA A 201 6.07 -16.91 -4.55
N PHE A 202 5.48 -17.68 -5.47
CA PHE A 202 4.56 -18.77 -5.12
C PHE A 202 5.25 -19.86 -4.30
N ARG A 203 6.47 -20.28 -4.68
CA ARG A 203 7.24 -21.27 -3.92
C ARG A 203 7.57 -20.79 -2.50
N MET A 204 7.89 -19.51 -2.34
CA MET A 204 8.14 -18.91 -1.02
C MET A 204 6.86 -18.86 -0.19
N GLN A 205 5.76 -18.39 -0.77
CA GLN A 205 4.47 -18.26 -0.09
C GLN A 205 3.91 -19.61 0.36
N PHE A 206 3.90 -20.61 -0.52
CA PHE A 206 3.37 -21.96 -0.25
C PHE A 206 4.45 -22.94 0.27
N SER A 207 5.48 -22.41 0.91
CA SER A 207 6.49 -23.22 1.61
C SER A 207 5.99 -23.73 2.98
N LYS A 208 6.84 -24.44 3.72
CA LYS A 208 6.56 -24.82 5.12
C LYS A 208 6.27 -23.61 6.04
N SER A 209 6.65 -22.40 5.63
CA SER A 209 6.37 -21.14 6.33
C SER A 209 5.01 -20.51 5.98
N PHE A 210 4.13 -21.19 5.24
CA PHE A 210 2.86 -20.64 4.75
C PHE A 210 2.04 -19.91 5.83
N TRP A 211 1.69 -20.60 6.92
CA TRP A 211 0.91 -20.01 8.02
C TRP A 211 1.64 -18.88 8.74
N LYS A 212 2.97 -18.99 8.84
CA LYS A 212 3.81 -17.94 9.42
C LYS A 212 3.73 -16.65 8.61
N TYR A 213 3.81 -16.75 7.28
CA TYR A 213 3.76 -15.57 6.41
C TYR A 213 2.36 -14.97 6.32
N ILE A 214 1.32 -15.79 6.17
CA ILE A 214 -0.07 -15.31 6.16
C ILE A 214 -0.40 -14.60 7.47
N GLY A 215 -0.10 -15.26 8.60
CA GLY A 215 -0.39 -14.69 9.91
C GLY A 215 0.30 -13.36 10.10
N SER A 216 1.59 -13.25 9.78
CA SER A 216 2.34 -12.00 10.01
C SER A 216 1.79 -10.87 9.14
N THR A 217 1.50 -11.13 7.86
CA THR A 217 0.87 -10.12 6.99
C THR A 217 -0.51 -9.73 7.51
N PHE A 218 -1.31 -10.70 7.98
CA PHE A 218 -2.62 -10.44 8.55
C PHE A 218 -2.55 -9.57 9.80
N ILE A 219 -1.61 -9.82 10.73
CA ILE A 219 -1.42 -8.99 11.92
C ILE A 219 -0.98 -7.57 11.56
N ILE A 220 -0.05 -7.41 10.62
CA ILE A 220 0.35 -6.07 10.15
C ILE A 220 -0.82 -5.36 9.49
N TYR A 221 -1.62 -6.06 8.69
CA TYR A 221 -2.82 -5.50 8.06
C TYR A 221 -3.85 -5.06 9.12
N LEU A 222 -4.08 -5.86 10.16
CA LEU A 222 -4.96 -5.50 11.28
C LEU A 222 -4.45 -4.25 12.00
N LEU A 223 -3.15 -4.18 12.29
CA LEU A 223 -2.53 -3.01 12.93
C LEU A 223 -2.74 -1.74 12.09
N ILE A 224 -2.51 -1.82 10.77
CA ILE A 224 -2.76 -0.70 9.86
C ILE A 224 -4.24 -0.27 9.93
N ASN A 225 -5.19 -1.22 9.87
CA ASN A 225 -6.62 -0.91 9.90
C ASN A 225 -7.07 -0.28 11.22
N VAL A 226 -6.51 -0.71 12.36
CA VAL A 226 -6.77 -0.07 13.66
C VAL A 226 -6.29 1.38 13.63
N VAL A 227 -5.10 1.65 13.09
CA VAL A 227 -4.57 3.02 13.03
C VAL A 227 -5.34 3.88 12.02
N THR A 228 -5.64 3.37 10.81
CA THR A 228 -6.40 4.12 9.80
C THR A 228 -7.83 4.39 10.21
N SER A 229 -8.48 3.46 10.94
CA SER A 229 -9.84 3.68 11.44
C SER A 229 -9.92 4.84 12.43
N ILE A 230 -8.89 5.09 13.24
CA ILE A 230 -8.83 6.28 14.10
C ILE A 230 -8.86 7.56 13.26
N PHE A 231 -8.11 7.61 12.16
CA PHE A 231 -8.08 8.76 11.24
C PHE A 231 -9.38 8.93 10.46
N ALA A 232 -10.11 7.84 10.18
CA ALA A 232 -11.42 7.91 9.51
C ALA A 232 -12.56 8.22 10.49
N PHE A 233 -12.48 7.74 11.73
CA PHE A 233 -13.52 7.87 12.74
C PHE A 233 -13.70 9.32 13.21
N ILE A 234 -12.59 10.03 13.47
CA ILE A 234 -12.64 11.43 13.93
C ILE A 234 -13.47 12.31 12.97
N PRO A 235 -13.18 12.32 11.67
CA PRO A 235 -14.01 13.01 10.70
C PRO A 235 -15.46 12.57 10.60
N MET A 236 -15.70 11.26 10.70
CA MET A 236 -17.05 10.70 10.66
C MET A 236 -17.90 11.19 11.85
N MET A 237 -17.27 11.39 13.01
CA MET A 237 -17.94 12.01 14.17
C MET A 237 -18.31 13.47 13.92
N PHE A 238 -17.43 14.26 13.30
CA PHE A 238 -17.77 15.64 12.90
C PHE A 238 -18.94 15.68 11.90
N LEU A 239 -18.93 14.75 10.95
CA LEU A 239 -20.00 14.54 9.97
C LEU A 239 -21.34 14.26 10.66
N TYR A 240 -21.40 13.27 11.54
CA TYR A 240 -22.64 12.94 12.25
C TYR A 240 -23.09 14.08 13.16
N GLY A 241 -22.16 14.75 13.85
CA GLY A 241 -22.45 15.94 14.64
C GLY A 241 -23.11 17.04 13.82
N TYR A 242 -22.52 17.36 12.66
CA TYR A 242 -23.06 18.35 11.72
C TYR A 242 -24.47 17.97 11.24
N ILE A 243 -24.67 16.73 10.78
CA ILE A 243 -25.99 16.28 10.32
C ILE A 243 -27.03 16.43 11.44
N ILE A 244 -26.71 15.98 12.66
CA ILE A 244 -27.64 16.05 13.79
C ILE A 244 -27.99 17.51 14.15
N THR A 245 -27.03 18.42 14.12
CA THR A 245 -27.30 19.85 14.40
C THR A 245 -28.11 20.50 13.28
N THR A 246 -27.77 20.24 12.02
CA THR A 246 -28.39 20.89 10.86
C THR A 246 -29.81 20.38 10.61
N VAL A 247 -30.07 19.07 10.78
CA VAL A 247 -31.43 18.50 10.77
C VAL A 247 -32.33 19.19 11.81
N ARG A 248 -31.77 19.56 12.97
CA ARG A 248 -32.55 20.19 14.06
C ARG A 248 -32.80 21.68 13.85
N THR A 249 -31.86 22.40 13.23
CA THR A 249 -31.95 23.86 13.08
C THR A 249 -32.56 24.29 11.76
N THR A 250 -32.31 23.54 10.69
CA THR A 250 -32.70 23.88 9.31
C THR A 250 -32.85 22.60 8.48
N PRO A 251 -34.00 21.91 8.59
CA PRO A 251 -34.24 20.62 7.92
C PRO A 251 -34.00 20.65 6.40
N ASP A 252 -34.28 21.79 5.76
CA ASP A 252 -34.13 21.98 4.31
C ASP A 252 -32.68 22.32 3.88
N ALA A 253 -31.77 22.64 4.81
CA ALA A 253 -30.40 23.06 4.52
C ALA A 253 -29.44 21.90 4.23
N LEU A 254 -29.88 20.64 4.42
CA LEU A 254 -29.09 19.46 4.05
C LEU A 254 -28.82 19.38 2.54
N GLY A 255 -29.61 20.09 1.73
CA GLY A 255 -29.44 20.15 0.26
C GLY A 255 -28.73 21.41 -0.26
N SER A 256 -28.89 22.58 0.37
CA SER A 256 -28.53 23.87 -0.24
C SER A 256 -27.22 24.51 0.28
N ASP A 257 -26.77 24.20 1.49
CA ASP A 257 -25.55 24.78 2.11
C ASP A 257 -24.45 23.73 2.38
N SER A 258 -24.40 22.70 1.54
CA SER A 258 -23.56 21.51 1.67
C SER A 258 -22.10 21.70 1.22
N SER A 259 -21.71 22.87 0.69
CA SER A 259 -20.38 23.05 0.06
C SER A 259 -19.21 22.96 1.05
N PHE A 260 -19.32 23.61 2.22
CA PHE A 260 -18.29 23.53 3.27
C PHE A 260 -18.14 22.09 3.80
N PHE A 261 -19.27 21.42 3.99
CA PHE A 261 -19.35 20.05 4.44
C PHE A 261 -18.71 19.07 3.44
N MET A 262 -19.00 19.22 2.14
CA MET A 262 -18.44 18.37 1.09
C MET A 262 -16.92 18.59 0.94
N ILE A 263 -16.45 19.83 1.09
CA ILE A 263 -15.01 20.15 1.12
C ILE A 263 -14.33 19.51 2.34
N LEU A 264 -14.95 19.60 3.53
CA LEU A 264 -14.44 18.97 4.74
C LEU A 264 -14.33 17.45 4.57
N MET A 265 -15.35 16.80 4.01
CA MET A 265 -15.36 15.37 3.70
C MET A 265 -14.25 15.00 2.70
N ALA A 266 -14.09 15.79 1.65
CA ALA A 266 -13.03 15.57 0.66
C ALA A 266 -11.62 15.66 1.29
N ILE A 267 -11.37 16.65 2.16
CA ILE A 267 -10.11 16.80 2.90
C ILE A 267 -9.88 15.59 3.81
N VAL A 268 -10.90 15.15 4.52
CA VAL A 268 -10.88 14.02 5.43
C VAL A 268 -10.52 12.71 4.73
N TYR A 269 -11.17 12.42 3.61
CA TYR A 269 -10.89 11.22 2.83
C TYR A 269 -9.50 11.30 2.22
N ALA A 270 -9.10 12.48 1.73
CA ALA A 270 -7.75 12.72 1.23
C ALA A 270 -6.67 12.45 2.28
N VAL A 271 -6.84 12.96 3.51
CA VAL A 271 -5.93 12.69 4.63
C VAL A 271 -5.93 11.21 4.98
N SER A 272 -7.09 10.56 5.02
CA SER A 272 -7.20 9.12 5.30
C SER A 272 -6.47 8.26 4.26
N ILE A 273 -6.59 8.62 2.97
CA ILE A 273 -5.85 7.98 1.87
C ILE A 273 -4.35 8.20 2.05
N ALA A 274 -3.92 9.44 2.32
CA ALA A 274 -2.52 9.77 2.55
C ALA A 274 -1.93 8.97 3.73
N CYS A 275 -2.64 8.92 4.87
CA CYS A 275 -2.27 8.11 6.03
C CYS A 275 -2.16 6.62 5.66
N THR A 276 -3.10 6.09 4.88
CA THR A 276 -3.09 4.70 4.43
C THR A 276 -1.87 4.39 3.56
N ILE A 277 -1.53 5.27 2.62
CA ILE A 277 -0.33 5.12 1.77
C ILE A 277 0.94 5.07 2.63
N VAL A 278 1.05 5.95 3.62
CA VAL A 278 2.20 5.97 4.55
C VAL A 278 2.24 4.69 5.38
N LEU A 279 1.13 4.26 5.96
CA LEU A 279 1.07 3.09 6.84
C LEU A 279 1.29 1.77 6.09
N ASN A 280 0.92 1.69 4.80
CA ASN A 280 1.18 0.52 3.96
C ASN A 280 2.68 0.20 3.82
N ASN A 281 3.59 1.13 4.16
CA ASN A 281 5.02 0.83 4.28
C ASN A 281 5.32 -0.28 5.29
N LEU A 282 4.49 -0.46 6.32
CA LEU A 282 4.62 -1.57 7.26
C LEU A 282 4.48 -2.93 6.56
N ILE A 283 3.56 -3.06 5.60
CA ILE A 283 3.40 -4.30 4.83
C ILE A 283 4.60 -4.56 3.94
N TYR A 284 5.10 -3.53 3.26
CA TYR A 284 6.26 -3.69 2.38
C TYR A 284 7.50 -4.14 3.15
N VAL A 285 7.75 -3.55 4.32
CA VAL A 285 8.86 -3.95 5.19
C VAL A 285 8.66 -5.35 5.76
N ASN A 286 7.43 -5.70 6.17
CA ASN A 286 7.11 -7.03 6.67
C ASN A 286 7.34 -8.12 5.60
N ALA A 287 6.86 -7.89 4.38
CA ALA A 287 7.11 -8.76 3.24
C ALA A 287 8.61 -8.84 2.90
N GLY A 288 9.36 -7.75 3.09
CA GLY A 288 10.82 -7.78 2.97
C GLY A 288 11.48 -8.72 3.98
N PHE A 289 11.08 -8.68 5.25
CA PHE A 289 11.62 -9.62 6.24
C PHE A 289 11.24 -11.08 5.95
N MET A 290 10.04 -11.33 5.44
CA MET A 290 9.65 -12.66 4.96
C MET A 290 10.48 -13.10 3.75
N TYR A 291 10.76 -12.18 2.82
CA TYR A 291 11.63 -12.45 1.67
C TYR A 291 13.03 -12.85 2.15
N TYR A 292 13.65 -12.06 3.03
CA TYR A 292 14.99 -12.39 3.56
C TYR A 292 15.01 -13.64 4.44
N ASP A 293 13.94 -13.91 5.20
CA ASP A 293 13.75 -15.17 5.94
C ASP A 293 13.72 -16.38 4.99
N SER A 294 13.04 -16.27 3.85
CA SER A 294 12.92 -17.34 2.86
C SER A 294 14.20 -17.65 2.08
N ARG A 295 15.18 -16.73 2.08
CA ARG A 295 16.43 -16.81 1.33
C ARG A 295 17.48 -17.70 2.00
N THR A 296 17.11 -18.94 2.35
CA THR A 296 17.94 -19.90 3.11
C THR A 296 19.33 -20.13 2.51
N ASP A 297 19.47 -19.95 1.21
CA ASP A 297 20.74 -19.94 0.46
C ASP A 297 21.76 -18.93 1.02
N LEU A 298 21.31 -17.80 1.53
CA LEU A 298 22.15 -16.70 2.01
C LEU A 298 22.36 -16.69 3.53
N HIS A 299 21.62 -17.51 4.30
CA HIS A 299 21.78 -17.56 5.78
C HIS A 299 23.14 -18.15 6.14
N ARG A 300 23.57 -19.19 5.41
CA ARG A 300 24.83 -19.90 5.65
C ARG A 300 26.05 -18.98 5.49
N ASN A 301 26.04 -18.10 4.49
CA ASN A 301 27.15 -17.18 4.24
C ASN A 301 27.25 -16.11 5.34
N VAL A 302 26.12 -15.65 5.87
CA VAL A 302 26.11 -14.70 6.99
C VAL A 302 26.62 -15.35 8.28
N THR A 303 26.22 -16.59 8.57
CA THR A 303 26.73 -17.32 9.74
C THR A 303 28.25 -17.51 9.69
N PHE A 304 28.83 -17.80 8.52
CA PHE A 304 30.29 -17.90 8.39
C PHE A 304 30.98 -16.55 8.58
N SER A 305 30.45 -15.46 8.01
CA SER A 305 31.02 -14.12 8.22
C SER A 305 31.00 -13.68 9.69
N GLU A 306 29.98 -14.09 10.46
CA GLU A 306 29.90 -13.84 11.90
C GLU A 306 30.92 -14.67 12.69
N ILE A 307 31.15 -15.93 12.32
CA ILE A 307 32.18 -16.77 12.95
C ILE A 307 33.58 -16.23 12.66
N ASP A 308 33.87 -15.83 11.42
CA ASP A 308 35.17 -15.28 11.01
C ASP A 308 35.47 -13.94 11.72
N THR A 309 34.45 -13.11 11.97
CA THR A 309 34.63 -11.86 12.73
C THR A 309 34.86 -12.10 14.22
N ILE A 310 34.26 -13.14 14.81
CA ILE A 310 34.56 -13.55 16.20
C ILE A 310 36.01 -14.06 16.31
N GLY A 311 36.49 -14.83 15.33
CA GLY A 311 37.87 -15.34 15.29
C GLY A 311 38.94 -14.29 14.99
N SER A 312 38.56 -13.10 14.50
CA SER A 312 39.48 -11.99 14.23
C SER A 312 39.73 -11.05 15.42
N GLY A 313 39.06 -11.31 16.55
CA GLY A 313 39.16 -10.53 17.79
C GLY A 313 40.08 -11.10 18.86
N GLU A 314 40.87 -12.13 18.54
CA GLU A 314 41.95 -12.70 19.39
C GLU A 314 43.33 -12.40 18.80
#